data_AF-A0A2N6A676-F1
#
_entry.id   AF-A0A2N6A676-F1
#
_cell.length_a   1.000
_cell.length_b   1.000
_cell.length_c   1.000
_cell.angle_alpha   90.00
_cell.angle_beta   90.00
_cell.angle_gamma   90.00
#
_symmetry.space_group_name_H-M   'P 1'
#
loop_
_entity.id
_entity.type
_entity.pdbx_description
1 polymer ?
#
loop_
_entity_poly.entity_id
_entity_poly.type
_entity_poly.pdbx_seq_one_letter_code
_entity_poly.pdbx_strand_id
1 'polypeptide(L)'
;MPIRVASSAAILAVLLTLSLSHETSAQGWKFPLFTAGQGPAAARSASPSALFAAEDLVVGFPNPNEVREINDDIDVDGNVFIVNNGRLRVNLARLRVKGNIHVLQNGGFEMQGGQLEFQQDYLYQRSIALMNKASFWLNGSTVQCGGFNISCAVSDTAVLRLDNTEFGGGLMTTTLAGDGSVTARGSRRIGELLFFDRARGSFNDCDQVLTWLTLPSGSTLDASFPGSQVLGSWHFPDSAAATGYDYAVSWSGCTNLYWGLMLEPSCEAVIRDADLLAVGALFRGNGTSTVAGLVNNA
;
A
#
# COMPACT_ATOMS: atom_id res chain seq x y z
N MET A 1 21.16 -2.78 24.78
CA MET A 1 21.94 -1.67 24.21
C MET A 1 20.95 -0.65 23.69
N PRO A 2 20.88 0.59 24.21
CA PRO A 2 19.89 1.57 23.73
C PRO A 2 20.30 2.07 22.33
N ILE A 3 19.44 1.84 21.33
CA ILE A 3 19.61 2.44 20.00
C ILE A 3 18.95 3.82 20.06
N ARG A 4 19.76 4.89 19.94
CA ARG A 4 19.25 6.27 19.84
C ARG A 4 19.19 6.65 18.36
N VAL A 5 18.00 6.94 17.86
CA VAL A 5 17.78 7.44 16.50
C VAL A 5 17.31 8.89 16.61
N ALA A 6 18.10 9.83 16.08
CA ALA A 6 17.68 11.22 15.92
C ALA A 6 17.12 11.41 14.51
N SER A 7 15.93 12.00 14.35
CA SER A 7 15.36 12.31 13.03
C SER A 7 14.72 13.70 13.00
N SER A 8 14.79 14.34 11.84
CA SER A 8 14.09 15.59 11.50
C SER A 8 12.96 15.30 10.50
N ALA A 9 11.75 15.76 10.79
CA ALA A 9 10.52 15.76 9.97
C ALA A 9 10.56 14.89 8.68
N ALA A 10 10.46 13.58 8.87
CA ALA A 10 10.03 12.59 7.89
C ALA A 10 9.54 11.38 8.69
N ILE A 11 8.52 10.68 8.20
CA ILE A 11 8.12 9.42 8.81
C ILE A 11 9.22 8.40 8.52
N LEU A 12 9.93 8.02 9.57
CA LEU A 12 10.98 7.02 9.54
C LEU A 12 10.35 5.71 10.04
N ALA A 13 10.10 4.78 9.12
CA ALA A 13 9.91 3.38 9.51
C ALA A 13 11.30 2.77 9.70
N VAL A 14 11.63 2.39 10.94
CA VAL A 14 12.82 1.59 11.21
C VAL A 14 12.39 0.13 11.19
N LEU A 15 12.79 -0.58 10.13
CA LEU A 15 12.67 -2.03 10.08
C LEU A 15 13.86 -2.64 10.84
N LEU A 16 13.60 -3.16 12.05
CA LEU A 16 14.57 -3.99 12.76
C LEU A 16 14.34 -5.44 12.32
N THR A 17 15.02 -5.85 11.26
CA THR A 17 15.04 -7.27 10.87
C THR A 17 15.98 -8.01 11.82
N LEU A 18 15.43 -8.82 12.74
CA LEU A 18 16.21 -9.79 13.50
C LEU A 18 16.50 -11.00 12.59
N SER A 19 17.45 -10.85 11.67
CA SER A 19 18.04 -11.96 10.90
C SER A 19 19.52 -12.07 11.21
N LEU A 20 19.94 -13.25 11.67
CA LEU A 20 21.36 -13.64 11.73
C LEU A 20 21.98 -13.52 10.32
N SER A 21 23.17 -12.91 10.26
CA SER A 21 24.07 -12.75 9.11
C SER A 21 23.54 -12.01 7.87
N HIS A 22 23.64 -10.68 7.87
CA HIS A 22 24.47 -9.87 6.96
C HIS A 22 24.20 -8.39 7.28
N GLU A 23 25.26 -7.60 7.45
CA GLU A 23 25.15 -6.15 7.72
C GLU A 23 24.45 -5.44 6.57
N THR A 24 23.22 -4.99 6.80
CA THR A 24 22.55 -3.97 5.97
C THR A 24 22.41 -2.70 6.79
N SER A 25 23.00 -1.60 6.30
CA SER A 25 22.81 -0.26 6.84
C SER A 25 21.32 0.07 6.92
N ALA A 26 20.86 0.61 8.05
CA ALA A 26 19.50 1.12 8.21
C ALA A 26 19.27 2.31 7.24
N GLN A 27 18.81 2.03 6.03
CA GLN A 27 18.29 3.06 5.13
C GLN A 27 16.91 3.47 5.65
N GLY A 28 16.76 4.75 5.99
CA GLY A 28 15.48 5.31 6.35
C GLY A 28 14.54 5.31 5.15
N TRP A 29 13.40 4.64 5.29
CA TRP A 29 12.38 4.58 4.26
C TRP A 29 11.62 5.91 4.26
N LYS A 30 11.79 6.72 3.21
CA LYS A 30 10.91 7.88 2.98
C LYS A 30 9.70 7.40 2.20
N PHE A 31 8.69 6.93 2.92
CA PHE A 31 7.36 6.81 2.31
C PHE A 31 6.88 8.21 1.94
N PRO A 32 6.35 8.44 0.72
CA PRO A 32 5.60 9.65 0.44
C PRO A 32 4.33 9.60 1.29
N LEU A 33 4.42 10.04 2.54
CA LEU A 33 3.23 10.33 3.31
C LEU A 33 2.64 11.61 2.74
N PHE A 34 1.52 11.45 2.05
CA PHE A 34 0.61 12.54 1.84
C PHE A 34 0.05 12.90 3.21
N THR A 35 0.48 14.05 3.74
CA THR A 35 -0.08 14.60 4.97
C THR A 35 -1.55 14.94 4.71
N ALA A 36 -2.45 14.08 5.19
CA ALA A 36 -3.87 14.40 5.34
C ALA A 36 -3.98 15.58 6.32
N GLY A 37 -3.98 16.82 5.80
CA GLY A 37 -4.10 18.00 6.66
C GLY A 37 -3.60 19.33 6.11
N GLN A 38 -2.91 19.38 4.97
CA GLN A 38 -2.67 20.68 4.31
C GLN A 38 -3.92 21.09 3.52
N GLY A 39 -4.79 21.87 4.16
CA GLY A 39 -5.86 22.60 3.48
C GLY A 39 -5.28 23.48 2.36
N PRO A 40 -6.06 23.74 1.28
CA PRO A 40 -5.54 24.36 0.08
C PRO A 40 -5.04 25.78 0.38
N ALA A 41 -3.73 25.96 0.39
CA ALA A 41 -3.14 27.27 0.14
C ALA A 41 -3.59 27.70 -1.26
N ALA A 42 -4.11 28.92 -1.39
CA ALA A 42 -4.69 29.45 -2.62
C ALA A 42 -3.70 29.35 -3.79
N ALA A 43 -3.82 28.27 -4.57
CA ALA A 43 -3.04 28.04 -5.76
C ALA A 43 -3.50 29.03 -6.83
N ARG A 44 -2.60 29.94 -7.22
CA ARG A 44 -2.79 30.79 -8.39
C ARG A 44 -3.07 29.88 -9.60
N SER A 45 -4.04 30.25 -10.42
CA SER A 45 -4.49 29.49 -11.58
C SER A 45 -3.37 29.34 -12.62
N ALA A 46 -2.52 28.33 -12.45
CA ALA A 46 -1.69 27.83 -13.53
C ALA A 46 -2.64 27.30 -14.62
N SER A 47 -2.34 27.59 -15.88
CA SER A 47 -2.99 26.94 -17.01
C SER A 47 -2.84 25.42 -16.84
N PRO A 48 -3.92 24.63 -16.91
CA PRO A 48 -3.86 23.20 -16.66
C PRO A 48 -2.89 22.44 -17.59
N SER A 49 -2.56 23.01 -18.74
CA SER A 49 -1.56 22.50 -19.69
C SER A 49 -0.12 22.54 -19.18
N ALA A 50 0.18 23.21 -18.07
CA ALA A 50 1.51 23.20 -17.44
C ALA A 50 1.70 22.03 -16.44
N LEU A 51 0.66 21.21 -16.21
CA LEU A 51 0.70 20.12 -15.22
C LEU A 51 1.07 18.75 -15.81
N PHE A 52 0.94 18.57 -17.12
CA PHE A 52 1.18 17.29 -17.80
C PHE A 52 2.28 17.44 -18.84
N ALA A 53 3.19 16.47 -18.87
CA ALA A 53 4.23 16.37 -19.88
C ALA A 53 3.67 15.72 -21.16
N ALA A 54 4.38 15.85 -22.28
CA ALA A 54 3.92 15.34 -23.57
C ALA A 54 3.91 13.79 -23.62
N GLU A 55 4.75 13.17 -22.79
CA GLU A 55 4.90 11.74 -22.60
C GLU A 55 3.86 11.12 -21.65
N ASP A 56 3.05 11.93 -20.97
CA ASP A 56 2.04 11.45 -20.04
C ASP A 56 0.79 10.95 -20.78
N LEU A 57 0.23 9.83 -20.31
CA LEU A 57 -1.11 9.40 -20.69
C LEU A 57 -2.12 10.04 -19.74
N VAL A 58 -2.89 11.00 -20.23
CA VAL A 58 -3.94 11.68 -19.43
C VAL A 58 -5.32 11.23 -19.90
N VAL A 59 -6.17 10.82 -18.97
CA VAL A 59 -7.57 10.44 -19.19
C VAL A 59 -8.46 11.24 -18.24
N GLY A 60 -9.53 11.85 -18.79
CA GLY A 60 -10.43 12.69 -18.01
C GLY A 60 -10.08 14.19 -18.08
N PHE A 61 -9.22 14.59 -19.02
CA PHE A 61 -8.90 15.99 -19.30
C PHE A 61 -8.53 16.19 -20.78
N PRO A 62 -9.05 17.23 -21.45
CA PRO A 62 -9.97 18.26 -20.96
C PRO A 62 -11.43 17.79 -20.82
N ASN A 63 -11.76 16.58 -21.28
CA ASN A 63 -13.09 16.00 -21.11
C ASN A 63 -13.16 15.24 -19.76
N PRO A 64 -13.88 15.73 -18.74
CA PRO A 64 -13.92 15.11 -17.42
C PRO A 64 -14.56 13.71 -17.40
N ASN A 65 -15.30 13.32 -18.43
CA ASN A 65 -15.98 12.03 -18.54
C ASN A 65 -15.38 11.16 -19.67
N GLU A 66 -14.13 11.41 -20.06
CA GLU A 66 -13.44 10.61 -21.07
C GLU A 66 -13.37 9.14 -20.63
N VAL A 67 -13.78 8.25 -21.53
CA VAL A 67 -13.50 6.83 -21.43
C VAL A 67 -12.51 6.49 -22.52
N ARG A 68 -11.34 6.00 -22.12
CA ARG A 68 -10.29 5.56 -23.03
C ARG A 68 -10.14 4.06 -22.92
N GLU A 69 -10.30 3.38 -24.04
CA GLU A 69 -10.13 1.93 -24.16
C GLU A 69 -8.81 1.62 -24.86
N ILE A 70 -8.07 0.68 -24.29
CA ILE A 70 -6.80 0.17 -24.79
C ILE A 70 -6.96 -1.33 -24.97
N ASN A 71 -7.02 -1.75 -26.22
CA ASN A 71 -7.19 -3.16 -26.61
C ASN A 71 -5.94 -3.73 -27.29
N ASP A 72 -4.91 -2.89 -27.48
CA ASP A 72 -3.61 -3.24 -28.02
C ASP A 72 -2.52 -2.82 -27.03
N ASP A 73 -1.37 -3.49 -27.12
CA ASP A 73 -0.20 -3.17 -26.32
C ASP A 73 0.21 -1.69 -26.47
N ILE A 74 0.55 -1.06 -25.35
CA ILE A 74 1.00 0.33 -25.33
C ILE A 74 2.09 0.54 -24.28
N ASP A 75 3.03 1.40 -24.64
CA ASP A 75 4.05 1.92 -23.75
C ASP A 75 3.77 3.40 -23.46
N VAL A 76 3.77 3.76 -22.18
CA VAL A 76 3.65 5.14 -21.71
C VAL A 76 5.01 5.55 -21.14
N ASP A 77 5.68 6.47 -21.83
CA ASP A 77 7.01 6.96 -21.44
C ASP A 77 6.97 7.85 -20.19
N GLY A 78 5.85 8.52 -19.94
CA GLY A 78 5.59 9.32 -18.75
C GLY A 78 4.71 8.62 -17.71
N ASN A 79 3.97 9.41 -16.97
CA ASN A 79 2.99 8.96 -16.00
C ASN A 79 1.64 8.66 -16.67
N VAL A 80 0.80 7.92 -15.97
CA VAL A 80 -0.62 7.76 -16.30
C VAL A 80 -1.44 8.58 -15.30
N PHE A 81 -2.21 9.54 -15.78
CA PHE A 81 -3.13 10.34 -14.98
C PHE A 81 -4.57 10.00 -15.37
N ILE A 82 -5.38 9.63 -14.38
CA ILE A 82 -6.81 9.43 -14.53
C ILE A 82 -7.51 10.32 -13.52
N VAL A 83 -8.16 11.36 -14.02
CA VAL A 83 -8.70 12.46 -13.20
C VAL A 83 -10.19 12.66 -13.48
N ASN A 84 -10.85 13.50 -12.67
CA ASN A 84 -12.29 13.77 -12.76
C ASN A 84 -13.10 12.48 -12.71
N ASN A 85 -13.92 12.21 -13.73
CA ASN A 85 -14.66 10.96 -13.91
C ASN A 85 -14.05 10.10 -15.04
N GLY A 86 -12.81 10.37 -15.43
CA GLY A 86 -12.12 9.64 -16.48
C GLY A 86 -12.05 8.14 -16.19
N ARG A 87 -12.13 7.32 -17.23
CA ARG A 87 -12.02 5.86 -17.14
C ARG A 87 -10.98 5.37 -18.14
N LEU A 88 -9.91 4.78 -17.65
CA LEU A 88 -8.96 4.03 -18.48
C LEU A 88 -9.28 2.55 -18.37
N ARG A 89 -9.61 1.93 -19.50
CA ARG A 89 -9.87 0.49 -19.62
C ARG A 89 -8.82 -0.17 -20.47
N VAL A 90 -8.18 -1.20 -19.93
CA VAL A 90 -7.18 -2.01 -20.64
C VAL A 90 -7.69 -3.44 -20.72
N ASN A 91 -8.02 -3.91 -21.92
CA ASN A 91 -8.61 -5.22 -22.12
C ASN A 91 -7.66 -6.12 -22.92
N LEU A 92 -7.28 -7.25 -22.32
CA LEU A 92 -6.44 -8.27 -22.98
C LEU A 92 -5.14 -7.71 -23.61
N ALA A 93 -4.63 -6.63 -23.06
CA ALA A 93 -3.48 -5.89 -23.57
C ALA A 93 -2.45 -5.67 -22.48
N ARG A 94 -1.21 -5.36 -22.91
CA ARG A 94 -0.14 -4.93 -22.01
C ARG A 94 -0.09 -3.40 -21.96
N LEU A 95 -0.11 -2.85 -20.75
CA LEU A 95 0.21 -1.45 -20.47
C LEU A 95 1.55 -1.40 -19.74
N ARG A 96 2.60 -0.91 -20.40
CA ARG A 96 3.89 -0.64 -19.77
C ARG A 96 4.05 0.83 -19.44
N VAL A 97 4.43 1.13 -18.21
CA VAL A 97 4.52 2.49 -17.68
C VAL A 97 5.94 2.75 -17.18
N LYS A 98 6.57 3.79 -17.73
CA LYS A 98 7.88 4.30 -17.28
C LYS A 98 7.76 5.44 -16.27
N GLY A 99 6.55 5.84 -15.89
CA GLY A 99 6.25 6.77 -14.81
C GLY A 99 5.41 6.16 -13.69
N ASN A 100 4.72 7.00 -12.95
CA ASN A 100 3.76 6.61 -11.92
C ASN A 100 2.35 6.49 -12.49
N ILE A 101 1.44 5.87 -11.74
CA ILE A 101 0.01 5.91 -12.03
C ILE A 101 -0.70 6.71 -10.95
N HIS A 102 -1.45 7.74 -11.35
CA HIS A 102 -2.25 8.59 -10.47
C HIS A 102 -3.72 8.46 -10.87
N VAL A 103 -4.54 7.93 -9.96
CA VAL A 103 -5.99 7.90 -10.10
C VAL A 103 -6.57 8.80 -9.00
N LEU A 104 -7.16 9.90 -9.42
CA LEU A 104 -7.57 10.99 -8.52
C LEU A 104 -9.07 11.26 -8.65
N GLN A 105 -9.63 11.97 -7.66
CA GLN A 105 -11.03 12.38 -7.66
C GLN A 105 -11.98 11.18 -7.81
N ASN A 106 -12.74 11.07 -8.89
CA ASN A 106 -13.63 9.94 -9.16
C ASN A 106 -13.12 9.09 -10.34
N GLY A 107 -11.83 9.17 -10.67
CA GLY A 107 -11.19 8.44 -11.77
C GLY A 107 -11.22 6.93 -11.57
N GLY A 108 -11.06 6.18 -12.66
CA GLY A 108 -11.09 4.72 -12.62
C GLY A 108 -10.09 4.10 -13.59
N PHE A 109 -9.26 3.20 -13.07
CA PHE A 109 -8.41 2.30 -13.85
C PHE A 109 -9.02 0.89 -13.79
N GLU A 110 -9.27 0.28 -14.94
CA GLU A 110 -9.83 -1.06 -15.05
C GLU A 110 -8.96 -1.87 -16.02
N MET A 111 -8.40 -3.00 -15.58
CA MET A 111 -7.67 -3.92 -16.46
C MET A 111 -8.24 -5.33 -16.38
N GLN A 112 -8.64 -5.88 -17.52
CA GLN A 112 -9.25 -7.20 -17.65
C GLN A 112 -8.39 -8.11 -18.52
N GLY A 113 -7.82 -9.16 -17.92
CA GLY A 113 -7.11 -10.23 -18.64
C GLY A 113 -5.80 -9.80 -19.31
N GLY A 114 -5.10 -8.78 -18.77
CA GLY A 114 -3.91 -8.17 -19.38
C GLY A 114 -2.68 -8.16 -18.48
N GLN A 115 -1.72 -7.30 -18.83
CA GLN A 115 -0.49 -7.12 -18.07
C GLN A 115 -0.23 -5.64 -17.81
N LEU A 116 -0.05 -5.28 -16.53
CA LEU A 116 0.50 -3.99 -16.12
C LEU A 116 2.00 -4.16 -15.83
N GLU A 117 2.84 -3.41 -16.52
CA GLU A 117 4.30 -3.51 -16.36
C GLU A 117 4.88 -2.15 -15.93
N PHE A 118 5.69 -2.15 -14.88
CA PHE A 118 6.50 -1.01 -14.47
C PHE A 118 7.93 -1.20 -14.92
N GLN A 119 8.49 -0.19 -15.60
CA GLN A 119 9.92 -0.15 -15.87
C GLN A 119 10.63 0.69 -14.80
N GLN A 120 11.51 0.04 -14.04
CA GLN A 120 12.30 0.69 -13.00
C GLN A 120 13.72 0.13 -12.87
N ASP A 121 14.61 0.99 -12.38
CA ASP A 121 16.04 0.73 -12.21
C ASP A 121 16.42 0.51 -10.73
N TYR A 122 15.52 0.83 -9.80
CA TYR A 122 15.74 0.67 -8.36
C TYR A 122 14.44 0.53 -7.56
N LEU A 123 14.57 0.09 -6.31
CA LEU A 123 13.46 -0.12 -5.36
C LEU A 123 12.61 1.14 -5.17
N TYR A 124 11.29 0.98 -5.30
CA TYR A 124 10.29 2.03 -5.08
C TYR A 124 10.44 3.26 -5.98
N GLN A 125 11.03 3.10 -7.17
CA GLN A 125 11.08 4.18 -8.15
C GLN A 125 9.68 4.52 -8.67
N ARG A 126 8.79 3.51 -8.77
CA ARG A 126 7.42 3.68 -9.29
C ARG A 126 6.38 3.50 -8.22
N SER A 127 5.27 4.19 -8.42
CA SER A 127 4.14 4.16 -7.51
C SER A 127 2.79 4.24 -8.20
N ILE A 128 1.78 3.73 -7.50
CA ILE A 128 0.37 3.92 -7.77
C ILE A 128 -0.20 4.79 -6.65
N ALA A 129 -0.93 5.85 -6.99
CA ALA A 129 -1.62 6.70 -6.03
C ALA A 129 -3.12 6.74 -6.34
N LEU A 130 -3.94 6.30 -5.39
CA LEU A 130 -5.40 6.33 -5.44
C LEU A 130 -5.91 7.27 -4.36
N MET A 131 -6.58 8.34 -4.77
CA MET A 131 -7.06 9.38 -3.85
C MET A 131 -8.54 9.71 -4.06
N ASN A 132 -9.16 10.34 -3.06
CA ASN A 132 -10.57 10.73 -3.06
C ASN A 132 -11.53 9.54 -3.22
N LYS A 133 -12.20 9.40 -4.36
CA LYS A 133 -13.14 8.33 -4.72
C LYS A 133 -12.60 7.48 -5.88
N ALA A 134 -11.29 7.51 -6.10
CA ALA A 134 -10.64 6.78 -7.18
C ALA A 134 -10.86 5.27 -7.06
N SER A 135 -10.87 4.59 -8.20
CA SER A 135 -10.95 3.12 -8.27
C SER A 135 -9.82 2.56 -9.13
N PHE A 136 -9.23 1.47 -8.67
CA PHE A 136 -8.22 0.72 -9.41
C PHE A 136 -8.56 -0.76 -9.33
N TRP A 137 -8.90 -1.35 -10.47
CA TRP A 137 -9.36 -2.72 -10.56
C TRP A 137 -8.51 -3.52 -11.54
N LEU A 138 -7.93 -4.60 -11.03
CA LEU A 138 -7.27 -5.64 -11.81
C LEU A 138 -8.10 -6.92 -11.73
N ASN A 139 -8.43 -7.50 -12.88
CA ASN A 139 -9.23 -8.72 -12.97
C ASN A 139 -8.61 -9.73 -13.95
N GLY A 140 -8.13 -10.85 -13.43
CA GLY A 140 -7.47 -11.88 -14.25
C GLY A 140 -6.19 -11.38 -14.91
N SER A 141 -5.51 -10.41 -14.28
CA SER A 141 -4.38 -9.68 -14.85
C SER A 141 -3.09 -9.97 -14.11
N THR A 142 -1.95 -9.66 -14.73
CA THR A 142 -0.63 -9.72 -14.08
C THR A 142 -0.05 -8.34 -13.87
N VAL A 143 0.69 -8.15 -12.78
CA VAL A 143 1.48 -6.95 -12.52
C VAL A 143 2.96 -7.33 -12.50
N GLN A 144 3.76 -6.75 -13.37
CA GLN A 144 5.22 -6.91 -13.37
C GLN A 144 5.86 -5.65 -12.80
N CYS A 145 6.52 -5.80 -11.65
CA CYS A 145 7.16 -4.70 -10.94
C CYS A 145 8.59 -4.40 -11.45
N GLY A 146 9.01 -4.95 -12.59
CA GLY A 146 10.30 -4.58 -13.21
C GLY A 146 11.56 -5.02 -12.45
N GLY A 147 11.48 -6.06 -11.62
CA GLY A 147 12.58 -6.60 -10.82
C GLY A 147 12.69 -6.02 -9.39
N PHE A 148 11.86 -5.03 -9.05
CA PHE A 148 11.93 -4.29 -7.80
C PHE A 148 10.55 -4.08 -7.18
N ASN A 149 10.47 -3.73 -5.90
CA ASN A 149 9.18 -3.39 -5.29
C ASN A 149 8.66 -2.04 -5.79
N ILE A 150 7.33 -1.88 -5.84
CA ILE A 150 6.64 -0.62 -6.11
C ILE A 150 5.81 -0.19 -4.90
N SER A 151 5.48 1.10 -4.82
CA SER A 151 4.59 1.64 -3.79
C SER A 151 3.15 1.74 -4.30
N CYS A 152 2.17 1.51 -3.43
CA CYS A 152 0.78 1.86 -3.67
C CYS A 152 0.25 2.65 -2.47
N ALA A 153 -0.44 3.76 -2.74
CA ALA A 153 -1.14 4.53 -1.71
C ALA A 153 -2.64 4.55 -2.04
N VAL A 154 -3.47 4.17 -1.06
CA VAL A 154 -4.93 4.19 -1.14
C VAL A 154 -5.45 5.05 0.00
N SER A 155 -6.02 6.22 -0.31
CA SER A 155 -6.46 7.19 0.69
C SER A 155 -7.90 7.67 0.47
N ASP A 156 -8.39 8.47 1.43
CA ASP A 156 -9.76 8.99 1.46
C ASP A 156 -10.80 7.87 1.39
N THR A 157 -11.53 7.73 0.29
CA THR A 157 -12.53 6.67 0.06
C THR A 157 -12.19 5.84 -1.18
N ALA A 158 -10.92 5.87 -1.62
CA ALA A 158 -10.47 5.17 -2.80
C ALA A 158 -10.49 3.64 -2.60
N VAL A 159 -10.62 2.91 -3.70
CA VAL A 159 -10.77 1.45 -3.69
C VAL A 159 -9.72 0.80 -4.60
N LEU A 160 -8.95 -0.11 -4.03
CA LEU A 160 -8.10 -1.05 -4.74
C LEU A 160 -8.80 -2.42 -4.80
N ARG A 161 -8.98 -2.98 -5.99
CA ARG A 161 -9.62 -4.28 -6.20
C ARG A 161 -8.73 -5.19 -7.03
N LEU A 162 -8.46 -6.39 -6.50
CA LEU A 162 -7.53 -7.37 -7.07
C LEU A 162 -8.23 -8.74 -7.20
N ASP A 163 -8.82 -9.01 -8.35
CA ASP A 163 -9.47 -10.29 -8.63
C ASP A 163 -8.59 -11.16 -9.52
N ASN A 164 -8.26 -12.37 -9.08
CA ASN A 164 -7.42 -13.31 -9.81
C ASN A 164 -6.14 -12.65 -10.37
N THR A 165 -5.51 -11.80 -9.56
CA THR A 165 -4.36 -10.98 -9.97
C THR A 165 -3.08 -11.59 -9.43
N GLU A 166 -2.04 -11.63 -10.26
CA GLU A 166 -0.72 -12.14 -9.88
C GLU A 166 0.35 -11.06 -10.04
N PHE A 167 1.17 -10.88 -9.00
CA PHE A 167 2.32 -9.99 -9.03
C PHE A 167 3.62 -10.76 -9.29
N GLY A 168 4.48 -10.19 -10.14
CA GLY A 168 5.76 -10.76 -10.54
C GLY A 168 6.85 -9.69 -10.61
N GLY A 169 8.11 -10.15 -10.63
CA GLY A 169 9.26 -9.25 -10.71
C GLY A 169 9.38 -8.27 -9.54
N GLY A 170 8.89 -8.63 -8.35
CA GLY A 170 8.85 -7.76 -7.17
C GLY A 170 7.55 -7.94 -6.41
N LEU A 171 7.32 -7.07 -5.42
CA LEU A 171 6.08 -6.99 -4.64
C LEU A 171 5.55 -5.56 -4.67
N MET A 172 4.27 -5.39 -4.31
CA MET A 172 3.67 -4.08 -4.09
C MET A 172 3.53 -3.82 -2.59
N THR A 173 4.10 -2.72 -2.11
CA THR A 173 3.89 -2.24 -0.73
C THR A 173 2.76 -1.22 -0.74
N THR A 174 1.63 -1.57 -0.15
CA THR A 174 0.40 -0.78 -0.17
C THR A 174 0.12 -0.17 1.20
N THR A 175 0.01 1.15 1.24
CA THR A 175 -0.44 1.90 2.39
C THR A 175 -1.91 2.29 2.20
N LEU A 176 -2.75 1.91 3.17
CA LEU A 176 -4.16 2.30 3.23
C LEU A 176 -4.39 3.28 4.39
N ALA A 177 -5.00 4.42 4.11
CA ALA A 177 -5.29 5.47 5.09
C ALA A 177 -6.65 6.13 4.85
N GLY A 178 -7.13 6.93 5.80
CA GLY A 178 -8.49 7.48 5.79
C GLY A 178 -9.54 6.38 5.86
N ASP A 179 -10.47 6.36 4.91
CA ASP A 179 -11.47 5.31 4.67
C ASP A 179 -11.11 4.45 3.43
N GLY A 180 -9.85 4.46 3.01
CA GLY A 180 -9.38 3.71 1.84
C GLY A 180 -9.56 2.21 2.03
N SER A 181 -9.82 1.49 0.92
CA SER A 181 -10.10 0.06 1.00
C SER A 181 -9.37 -0.78 -0.04
N VAL A 182 -9.04 -2.01 0.35
CA VAL A 182 -8.57 -3.06 -0.55
C VAL A 182 -9.47 -4.29 -0.47
N THR A 183 -9.81 -4.83 -1.63
CA THR A 183 -10.44 -6.15 -1.75
C THR A 183 -9.63 -7.01 -2.69
N ALA A 184 -9.34 -8.23 -2.29
CA ALA A 184 -8.62 -9.19 -3.11
C ALA A 184 -9.27 -10.57 -3.04
N ARG A 185 -9.41 -11.20 -4.21
CA ARG A 185 -9.97 -12.54 -4.34
C ARG A 185 -9.17 -13.39 -5.30
N GLY A 186 -8.75 -14.58 -4.88
CA GLY A 186 -8.02 -15.50 -5.76
C GLY A 186 -6.67 -14.97 -6.23
N SER A 187 -6.13 -13.97 -5.54
CA SER A 187 -4.94 -13.21 -5.97
C SER A 187 -3.68 -13.73 -5.27
N ARG A 188 -2.54 -13.62 -5.94
CA ARG A 188 -1.26 -14.17 -5.48
C ARG A 188 -0.18 -13.11 -5.42
N ARG A 189 0.67 -13.20 -4.40
CA ARG A 189 1.86 -12.35 -4.22
C ARG A 189 1.49 -10.87 -4.11
N ILE A 190 0.34 -10.57 -3.49
CA ILE A 190 -0.24 -9.22 -3.38
C ILE A 190 0.78 -8.24 -2.78
N GLY A 191 1.69 -8.74 -1.93
CA GLY A 191 2.78 -7.99 -1.37
C GLY A 191 2.48 -7.59 0.08
N GLU A 192 2.78 -6.36 0.41
CA GLU A 192 2.73 -5.86 1.78
C GLU A 192 1.58 -4.86 1.94
N LEU A 193 0.81 -4.97 3.02
CA LEU A 193 -0.36 -4.14 3.27
C LEU A 193 -0.25 -3.50 4.65
N LEU A 194 -0.26 -2.17 4.70
CA LEU A 194 -0.23 -1.37 5.92
C LEU A 194 -1.57 -0.66 6.07
N PHE A 195 -2.24 -0.87 7.20
CA PHE A 195 -3.55 -0.29 7.47
C PHE A 195 -3.45 0.82 8.50
N PHE A 196 -4.01 1.99 8.20
CA PHE A 196 -4.09 3.15 9.08
C PHE A 196 -5.53 3.67 9.15
N ASP A 197 -5.80 4.52 10.15
CA ASP A 197 -7.08 5.21 10.34
C ASP A 197 -8.28 4.25 10.29
N ARG A 198 -9.29 4.51 9.44
CA ARG A 198 -10.49 3.70 9.22
C ARG A 198 -10.39 2.82 7.97
N ALA A 199 -9.17 2.49 7.52
CA ALA A 199 -8.98 1.67 6.34
C ALA A 199 -9.68 0.30 6.45
N ARG A 200 -10.01 -0.30 5.31
CA ARG A 200 -10.69 -1.60 5.25
C ARG A 200 -9.96 -2.57 4.31
N GLY A 201 -9.85 -3.83 4.71
CA GLY A 201 -9.24 -4.87 3.90
C GLY A 201 -10.06 -6.16 3.88
N SER A 202 -10.16 -6.82 2.73
CA SER A 202 -10.69 -8.17 2.64
C SER A 202 -9.90 -9.01 1.65
N PHE A 203 -9.43 -10.16 2.12
CA PHE A 203 -8.64 -11.12 1.36
C PHE A 203 -9.35 -12.47 1.39
N ASN A 204 -9.74 -12.96 0.21
CA ASN A 204 -10.42 -14.25 0.05
C ASN A 204 -9.66 -15.14 -0.92
N ASP A 205 -9.32 -16.35 -0.51
CA ASP A 205 -8.58 -17.32 -1.33
C ASP A 205 -7.28 -16.75 -1.91
N CYS A 206 -6.56 -15.96 -1.12
CA CYS A 206 -5.33 -15.27 -1.53
C CYS A 206 -4.08 -15.97 -1.00
N ASP A 207 -2.95 -15.75 -1.68
CA ASP A 207 -1.66 -16.33 -1.32
C ASP A 207 -0.55 -15.27 -1.25
N GLN A 208 0.41 -15.45 -0.34
CA GLN A 208 1.55 -14.54 -0.13
C GLN A 208 1.13 -13.09 0.14
N VAL A 209 0.46 -12.92 1.28
CA VAL A 209 0.02 -11.61 1.79
C VAL A 209 0.79 -11.31 3.07
N LEU A 210 1.63 -10.27 3.05
CA LEU A 210 2.24 -9.69 4.24
C LEU A 210 1.34 -8.59 4.78
N THR A 211 0.78 -8.81 5.96
CA THR A 211 -0.03 -7.80 6.65
C THR A 211 0.79 -7.15 7.75
N TRP A 212 0.94 -5.84 7.67
CA TRP A 212 1.39 -5.00 8.76
C TRP A 212 0.18 -4.54 9.57
N LEU A 213 0.00 -5.10 10.77
CA LEU A 213 -0.94 -4.57 11.73
C LEU A 213 -0.31 -3.33 12.35
N THR A 214 -0.84 -2.16 12.01
CA THR A 214 -0.46 -0.91 12.66
C THR A 214 -1.12 -0.83 14.01
N LEU A 215 -0.37 -0.44 15.03
CA LEU A 215 -0.84 -0.20 16.38
C LEU A 215 -0.88 1.31 16.59
N PRO A 216 -2.06 1.96 16.47
CA PRO A 216 -2.18 3.40 16.64
C PRO A 216 -1.74 3.85 18.04
N SER A 217 -1.39 5.12 18.18
CA SER A 217 -1.02 5.68 19.47
C SER A 217 -2.10 5.44 20.53
N GLY A 218 -1.68 4.89 21.69
CA GLY A 218 -2.58 4.56 22.80
C GLY A 218 -3.41 3.28 22.63
N SER A 219 -3.23 2.54 21.53
CA SER A 219 -3.87 1.24 21.34
C SER A 219 -3.26 0.14 22.21
N THR A 220 -4.03 -0.89 22.49
CA THR A 220 -3.58 -2.10 23.19
C THR A 220 -3.92 -3.35 22.40
N LEU A 221 -3.03 -4.35 22.41
CA LEU A 221 -3.23 -5.63 21.73
C LEU A 221 -2.75 -6.79 22.60
N ASP A 222 -3.63 -7.73 22.93
CA ASP A 222 -3.25 -9.07 23.39
C ASP A 222 -3.82 -10.09 22.40
N ALA A 223 -2.95 -10.74 21.62
CA ALA A 223 -3.38 -11.59 20.53
C ALA A 223 -2.43 -12.74 20.22
N SER A 224 -3.01 -13.82 19.74
CA SER A 224 -2.32 -14.80 18.90
C SER A 224 -2.74 -14.59 17.46
N PHE A 225 -1.76 -14.45 16.56
CA PHE A 225 -2.05 -14.34 15.14
C PHE A 225 -2.29 -15.73 14.56
N PRO A 226 -3.17 -15.84 13.54
CA PRO A 226 -3.19 -17.06 12.76
C PRO A 226 -1.79 -17.27 12.18
N GLY A 227 -1.34 -18.51 12.05
CA GLY A 227 -0.02 -18.82 11.47
C GLY A 227 0.08 -18.42 9.99
N SER A 228 0.82 -19.20 9.21
CA SER A 228 0.95 -18.94 7.76
C SER A 228 -0.31 -19.22 6.94
N GLN A 229 -1.44 -19.57 7.56
CA GLN A 229 -2.70 -19.88 6.87
C GLN A 229 -3.93 -19.51 7.70
N VAL A 230 -4.98 -19.10 7.00
CA VAL A 230 -6.34 -18.90 7.52
C VAL A 230 -7.30 -19.67 6.62
N LEU A 231 -7.56 -20.94 6.95
CA LEU A 231 -8.45 -21.81 6.16
C LEU A 231 -9.94 -21.49 6.35
N GLY A 232 -10.30 -20.95 7.53
CA GLY A 232 -11.66 -20.48 7.85
C GLY A 232 -11.79 -18.98 7.58
N SER A 233 -12.17 -18.22 8.60
CA SER A 233 -12.10 -16.76 8.58
C SER A 233 -11.38 -16.23 9.82
N TRP A 234 -10.68 -15.12 9.67
CA TRP A 234 -10.08 -14.35 10.75
C TRP A 234 -10.30 -12.86 10.47
N HIS A 235 -10.71 -12.12 11.50
CA HIS A 235 -11.12 -10.72 11.38
C HIS A 235 -10.40 -9.89 12.42
N PHE A 236 -9.61 -8.91 12.00
CA PHE A 236 -9.00 -7.94 12.92
C PHE A 236 -9.85 -6.65 12.91
N PRO A 237 -10.12 -6.01 14.07
CA PRO A 237 -9.66 -6.39 15.42
C PRO A 237 -10.52 -7.46 16.12
N ASP A 238 -11.69 -7.82 15.59
CA ASP A 238 -12.71 -8.62 16.31
C ASP A 238 -12.25 -9.99 16.83
N SER A 239 -11.26 -10.60 16.19
CA SER A 239 -10.69 -11.90 16.56
C SER A 239 -9.51 -11.79 17.54
N ALA A 240 -9.21 -10.59 18.03
CA ALA A 240 -8.14 -10.27 18.97
C ALA A 240 -8.68 -9.50 20.18
N ALA A 241 -8.02 -9.59 21.33
CA ALA A 241 -8.29 -8.69 22.45
C ALA A 241 -7.59 -7.35 22.18
N ALA A 242 -8.21 -6.53 21.33
CA ALA A 242 -7.63 -5.32 20.77
C ALA A 242 -8.53 -4.10 21.05
N THR A 243 -7.92 -2.96 21.44
CA THR A 243 -8.62 -1.68 21.62
C THR A 243 -7.86 -0.52 20.98
N GLY A 244 -8.58 0.50 20.52
CA GLY A 244 -7.97 1.68 19.88
C GLY A 244 -7.66 1.50 18.39
N TYR A 245 -8.38 0.60 17.71
CA TYR A 245 -8.26 0.37 16.26
C TYR A 245 -9.52 0.80 15.56
N ASP A 246 -9.36 1.65 14.55
CA ASP A 246 -10.45 2.12 13.71
C ASP A 246 -10.52 1.36 12.37
N TYR A 247 -9.42 0.74 11.94
CA TYR A 247 -9.34 -0.07 10.73
C TYR A 247 -9.87 -1.48 10.97
N ALA A 248 -10.30 -2.15 9.91
CA ALA A 248 -10.76 -3.54 9.98
C ALA A 248 -10.30 -4.34 8.77
N VAL A 249 -9.82 -5.56 8.99
CA VAL A 249 -9.28 -6.42 7.94
C VAL A 249 -9.75 -7.86 8.14
N SER A 250 -10.04 -8.54 7.04
CA SER A 250 -10.49 -9.94 7.06
C SER A 250 -9.69 -10.81 6.10
N TRP A 251 -9.44 -12.05 6.51
CA TRP A 251 -8.80 -13.09 5.71
C TRP A 251 -9.67 -14.34 5.75
N SER A 252 -9.83 -14.99 4.60
CA SER A 252 -10.54 -16.27 4.52
C SER A 252 -10.03 -17.12 3.37
N GLY A 253 -9.73 -18.39 3.64
CA GLY A 253 -9.16 -19.31 2.65
C GLY A 253 -7.74 -18.94 2.19
N CYS A 254 -7.01 -18.15 2.98
CA CYS A 254 -5.69 -17.62 2.58
C CYS A 254 -4.54 -18.51 3.06
N THR A 255 -3.48 -18.59 2.26
CA THR A 255 -2.24 -19.35 2.53
C THR A 255 -1.00 -18.49 2.39
N ASN A 256 0.14 -18.99 2.88
CA ASN A 256 1.43 -18.30 2.90
C ASN A 256 1.31 -16.85 3.41
N LEU A 257 0.60 -16.68 4.52
CA LEU A 257 0.44 -15.39 5.18
C LEU A 257 1.71 -15.04 5.97
N TYR A 258 2.03 -13.76 5.98
CA TYR A 258 3.10 -13.20 6.79
C TYR A 258 2.55 -12.05 7.63
N TRP A 259 3.12 -11.88 8.81
CA TRP A 259 2.64 -10.89 9.79
C TRP A 259 3.76 -9.95 10.19
N GLY A 260 3.47 -8.66 10.16
CA GLY A 260 4.33 -7.61 10.68
C GLY A 260 3.55 -6.73 11.66
N LEU A 261 4.27 -6.09 12.57
CA LEU A 261 3.72 -5.05 13.43
C LEU A 261 4.31 -3.70 13.07
N MET A 262 3.48 -2.66 13.04
CA MET A 262 3.93 -1.28 12.92
C MET A 262 3.51 -0.49 14.16
N LEU A 263 4.44 -0.23 15.07
CA LEU A 263 4.17 0.37 16.37
C LEU A 263 4.18 1.90 16.28
N GLU A 264 3.10 2.57 16.70
CA GLU A 264 3.12 4.02 16.95
C GLU A 264 3.44 4.34 18.42
N PRO A 265 3.78 5.59 18.77
CA PRO A 265 4.12 5.95 20.15
C PRO A 265 3.02 5.59 21.14
N SER A 266 3.40 5.12 22.33
CA SER A 266 2.49 4.83 23.44
C SER A 266 1.48 3.70 23.19
N CYS A 267 1.67 2.83 22.18
CA CYS A 267 0.91 1.58 22.09
C CYS A 267 1.49 0.50 23.01
N GLU A 268 0.68 -0.49 23.37
CA GLU A 268 1.09 -1.69 24.10
C GLU A 268 0.67 -2.95 23.34
N ALA A 269 1.56 -3.93 23.22
CA ALA A 269 1.23 -5.19 22.59
C ALA A 269 1.89 -6.39 23.25
N VAL A 270 1.09 -7.42 23.49
CA VAL A 270 1.50 -8.76 23.88
C VAL A 270 1.10 -9.70 22.76
N ILE A 271 2.07 -10.18 21.99
CA ILE A 271 1.83 -11.17 20.94
C ILE A 271 2.25 -12.54 21.45
N ARG A 272 1.36 -13.52 21.31
CA ARG A 272 1.54 -14.90 21.77
C ARG A 272 1.52 -15.83 20.58
N ASP A 273 2.45 -16.79 20.53
CA ASP A 273 2.42 -17.88 19.54
C ASP A 273 2.30 -17.38 18.09
N ALA A 274 3.06 -16.35 17.71
CA ALA A 274 3.03 -15.77 16.37
C ALA A 274 4.41 -15.78 15.73
N ASP A 275 4.46 -16.24 14.47
CA ASP A 275 5.63 -16.12 13.60
C ASP A 275 5.59 -14.76 12.90
N LEU A 276 6.07 -13.73 13.61
CA LEU A 276 6.22 -12.40 13.04
C LEU A 276 7.43 -12.36 12.11
N LEU A 277 7.23 -11.89 10.88
CA LEU A 277 8.32 -11.63 9.94
C LEU A 277 9.14 -10.42 10.39
N ALA A 278 8.49 -9.39 10.93
CA ALA A 278 9.14 -8.17 11.34
C ALA A 278 8.32 -7.34 12.34
N VAL A 279 9.02 -6.51 13.10
CA VAL A 279 8.43 -5.45 13.93
C VAL A 279 9.08 -4.14 13.54
N GLY A 280 8.26 -3.20 13.09
CA GLY A 280 8.64 -1.84 12.76
C GLY A 280 8.12 -0.87 13.81
N ALA A 281 8.83 0.25 13.98
CA ALA A 281 8.34 1.39 14.74
C ALA A 281 8.17 2.60 13.81
N LEU A 282 7.03 3.27 13.95
CA LEU A 282 6.66 4.46 13.21
C LEU A 282 6.76 5.69 14.11
N PHE A 283 7.75 6.53 13.84
CA PHE A 283 7.92 7.77 14.60
C PHE A 283 7.23 8.93 13.86
N ARG A 284 6.18 9.46 14.49
CA ARG A 284 5.44 10.64 13.99
C ARG A 284 5.83 11.87 14.81
N GLY A 285 5.89 13.02 14.14
CA GLY A 285 6.17 14.31 14.77
C GLY A 285 7.66 14.65 14.87
N ASN A 286 7.94 15.77 15.54
CA ASN A 286 9.29 16.26 15.76
C ASN A 286 9.70 15.94 17.20
N GLY A 287 10.82 15.26 17.37
CA GLY A 287 11.36 14.99 18.70
C GLY A 287 12.20 13.72 18.75
N THR A 288 12.86 13.52 19.88
CA THR A 288 13.56 12.27 20.17
C THR A 288 12.54 11.23 20.61
N SER A 289 12.52 10.10 19.93
CA SER A 289 11.79 8.91 20.39
C SER A 289 12.76 7.92 21.01
N THR A 290 12.33 7.21 22.05
CA THR A 290 13.10 6.12 22.66
C THR A 290 12.36 4.83 22.44
N VAL A 291 13.05 3.84 21.87
CA VAL A 291 12.59 2.46 21.84
C VAL A 291 13.30 1.71 22.96
N ALA A 292 12.53 1.08 23.82
CA ALA A 292 13.04 0.27 24.93
C ALA A 292 12.16 -0.98 25.10
N GLY A 293 12.69 -1.99 25.78
CA GLY A 293 11.91 -3.18 26.14
C GLY A 293 11.58 -4.12 24.98
N LEU A 294 12.26 -4.01 23.83
CA LEU A 294 12.21 -5.05 22.81
C LEU A 294 12.87 -6.31 23.34
N VAL A 295 12.06 -7.27 23.75
CA VAL A 295 12.49 -8.58 24.24
C VAL A 295 11.96 -9.64 23.29
N ASN A 296 12.85 -10.45 22.75
CA ASN A 296 12.48 -11.69 22.09
C ASN A 296 12.63 -12.81 23.12
N ASN A 297 11.51 -13.43 23.52
CA ASN A 297 11.49 -14.54 24.48
C ASN A 297 11.60 -15.92 23.80
N ALA A 298 11.94 -15.96 22.50
CA ALA A 298 12.15 -17.18 21.72
C ALA A 298 13.52 -17.83 21.99
#